data_AF-A0A7W4HK63-F1
#
_entry.id   AF-A0A7W4HK63-F1
#
_cell.length_a   1.000
_cell.length_b   1.000
_cell.length_c   1.000
_cell.angle_alpha   90.00
_cell.angle_beta   90.00
_cell.angle_gamma   90.00
#
_symmetry.space_group_name_H-M   'P 1'
#
loop_
_entity.id
_entity.type
_entity.pdbx_description
1 polymer ?
#
loop_
_entity_poly.entity_id
_entity_poly.type
_entity_poly.pdbx_seq_one_letter_code
_entity_poly.pdbx_strand_id
1 'polypeptide(L)'
;MHDQLVKAQFDGLVSIELFNEANRGRIFVEIDSRDMITIKHRAVPEHLKNKQIYSPEYPYKQVVACPKCGKILSGSASRGKMGAYYPAYHCSRNGHYFCVPKPEFDKTLEDFVRTITVKPEYVDDIIAAIAELWRERQVKQLEANQQRLEYCQSLQNQIRATVDRMRIVTSETALTYLEEDIISTENELAKLDKEIANQPNLQAEFDQVLQYAKYIL
;
A
#
# COMPACT_ATOMS: atom_id res chain seq x y z
N MET A 1 -26.52 -16.69 9.91
CA MET A 1 -25.37 -17.44 10.45
C MET A 1 -25.07 -18.61 9.51
N HIS A 2 -24.37 -18.39 8.39
CA HIS A 2 -24.08 -19.45 7.40
C HIS A 2 -22.58 -19.49 7.00
N ASP A 3 -21.70 -18.79 7.72
CA ASP A 3 -20.26 -18.69 7.38
C ASP A 3 -19.36 -19.61 8.22
N GLN A 4 -19.93 -20.58 8.94
CA GLN A 4 -19.12 -21.49 9.74
C GLN A 4 -18.57 -22.61 8.84
N LEU A 5 -17.24 -22.73 8.82
CA LEU A 5 -16.55 -23.80 8.09
C LEU A 5 -16.97 -25.15 8.68
N VAL A 6 -17.39 -26.06 7.82
CA VAL A 6 -17.84 -27.40 8.20
C VAL A 6 -17.09 -28.46 7.41
N LYS A 7 -16.83 -29.61 8.04
CA LYS A 7 -16.22 -30.76 7.36
C LYS A 7 -17.24 -31.38 6.41
N ALA A 8 -16.82 -31.71 5.19
CA ALA A 8 -17.66 -32.43 4.25
C ALA A 8 -17.91 -33.88 4.74
N GLN A 9 -19.01 -34.50 4.28
CA GLN A 9 -19.38 -35.87 4.68
C GLN A 9 -18.45 -36.98 4.13
N PHE A 10 -17.47 -36.63 3.29
CA PHE A 10 -16.49 -37.57 2.77
C PHE A 10 -15.12 -37.31 3.39
N ASP A 11 -14.29 -38.35 3.45
CA ASP A 11 -13.02 -38.33 4.21
C ASP A 11 -11.92 -37.42 3.63
N GLY A 12 -12.16 -36.77 2.49
CA GLY A 12 -11.16 -35.99 1.77
C GLY A 12 -10.34 -36.84 0.80
N LEU A 13 -9.76 -36.21 -0.22
CA LEU A 13 -8.86 -36.89 -1.18
C LEU A 13 -7.46 -37.11 -0.59
N VAL A 14 -7.09 -36.30 0.40
CA VAL A 14 -5.79 -36.32 1.08
C VAL A 14 -6.00 -35.93 2.54
N SER A 15 -5.08 -36.34 3.41
CA SER A 15 -5.09 -35.90 4.81
C SER A 15 -4.77 -34.40 4.92
N ILE A 16 -5.17 -33.79 6.03
CA ILE A 16 -4.93 -32.37 6.30
C ILE A 16 -3.43 -32.09 6.45
N GLU A 17 -2.71 -33.04 7.03
CA GLU A 17 -1.25 -32.99 7.17
C GLU A 17 -0.59 -32.93 5.79
N LEU A 18 -1.00 -33.82 4.87
CA LEU A 18 -0.48 -33.83 3.50
C LEU A 18 -0.85 -32.56 2.72
N PHE A 19 -2.08 -32.05 2.91
CA PHE A 19 -2.50 -30.77 2.34
C PHE A 19 -1.63 -29.61 2.85
N ASN A 20 -1.40 -29.53 4.15
CA ASN A 20 -0.61 -28.47 4.77
C ASN A 20 0.86 -28.51 4.34
N GLU A 21 1.45 -29.71 4.26
CA GLU A 21 2.80 -29.93 3.75
C GLU A 21 2.94 -29.46 2.28
N ALA A 22 1.99 -29.88 1.43
CA ALA A 22 1.95 -29.48 0.03
C ALA A 22 1.79 -27.95 -0.14
N ASN A 23 1.02 -27.30 0.74
CA ASN A 23 0.80 -25.85 0.70
C ASN A 23 1.97 -25.03 1.23
N ARG A 24 2.96 -25.63 1.89
CA ARG A 24 4.16 -24.96 2.42
C ARG A 24 3.83 -23.68 3.21
N GLY A 25 2.76 -23.77 4.02
CA GLY A 25 2.27 -22.68 4.87
C GLY A 25 1.58 -21.53 4.14
N ARG A 26 1.31 -21.60 2.82
CA ARG A 26 0.52 -20.57 2.10
C ARG A 26 -0.93 -20.55 2.56
N ILE A 27 -1.51 -21.74 2.72
CA ILE A 27 -2.82 -22.01 3.30
C ILE A 27 -2.56 -23.12 4.32
N PHE A 28 -3.06 -22.96 5.53
CA PHE A 28 -2.89 -23.92 6.62
C PHE A 28 -4.23 -24.17 7.28
N VAL A 29 -4.61 -25.44 7.36
CA VAL A 29 -5.87 -25.87 7.98
C VAL A 29 -5.55 -26.50 9.31
N GLU A 30 -6.24 -26.06 10.36
CA GLU A 30 -6.17 -26.60 11.71
C GLU A 30 -7.57 -27.07 12.12
N ILE A 31 -7.65 -28.27 12.69
CA ILE A 31 -8.87 -28.80 13.31
C ILE A 31 -8.57 -29.01 14.78
N ASP A 32 -9.37 -28.41 15.65
CA ASP A 32 -9.22 -28.57 17.10
C ASP A 32 -9.92 -29.84 17.62
N SER A 33 -9.82 -30.09 18.93
CA SER A 33 -10.46 -31.24 19.58
C SER A 33 -12.00 -31.20 19.62
N ARG A 34 -12.61 -30.11 19.13
CA ARG A 34 -14.06 -29.90 19.03
C ARG A 34 -14.54 -29.87 17.58
N ASP A 35 -13.72 -30.36 16.63
CA ASP A 35 -13.97 -30.34 15.19
C ASP A 35 -14.16 -28.93 14.59
N MET A 36 -13.67 -27.88 15.27
CA MET A 36 -13.69 -26.52 14.73
C MET A 36 -12.54 -26.33 13.76
N ILE A 37 -12.88 -25.89 12.54
CA ILE A 37 -11.95 -25.70 11.44
C ILE A 37 -11.48 -24.24 11.40
N THR A 38 -10.17 -24.04 11.45
CA THR A 38 -9.53 -22.73 11.25
C THR A 38 -8.64 -22.77 10.01
N ILE A 39 -8.83 -21.81 9.09
CA ILE A 39 -7.97 -21.63 7.93
C ILE A 39 -7.07 -20.42 8.17
N LYS A 40 -5.76 -20.64 8.23
CA LYS A 40 -4.74 -19.60 8.33
C LYS A 40 -4.13 -19.39 6.95
N HIS A 41 -4.05 -18.13 6.52
CA HIS A 41 -3.34 -17.74 5.30
C HIS A 41 -1.98 -17.16 5.67
N ARG A 42 -0.96 -17.44 4.85
CA ARG A 42 0.34 -16.77 5.00
C ARG A 42 0.13 -15.27 4.92
N ALA A 43 0.56 -14.56 5.96
CA ALA A 43 0.58 -13.11 5.93
C ALA A 43 1.37 -12.63 4.71
N VAL A 44 0.76 -11.75 3.92
CA VAL A 44 1.47 -11.05 2.85
C VAL A 44 2.63 -10.29 3.51
N PRO A 45 3.88 -10.45 3.04
CA PRO A 45 5.01 -9.67 3.55
C PRO A 45 4.69 -8.18 3.56
N GLU A 46 5.10 -7.45 4.60
CA GLU A 46 4.72 -6.04 4.79
C GLU A 46 5.06 -5.16 3.57
N HIS A 47 6.23 -5.39 2.97
CA HIS A 47 6.69 -4.70 1.75
C HIS A 47 5.81 -4.97 0.50
N LEU A 48 4.96 -6.00 0.51
CA LEU A 48 4.01 -6.32 -0.56
C LEU A 48 2.59 -5.82 -0.26
N LYS A 49 2.28 -5.47 0.99
CA LYS A 49 0.97 -4.94 1.38
C LYS A 49 0.75 -3.52 0.85
N ASN A 50 1.79 -2.69 0.93
CA ASN A 50 1.74 -1.30 0.49
C ASN A 50 2.26 -1.17 -0.94
N LYS A 51 1.35 -1.29 -1.92
CA LYS A 51 1.66 -0.91 -3.30
C LYS A 51 1.72 0.61 -3.37
N GLN A 52 2.92 1.17 -3.45
CA GLN A 52 3.08 2.59 -3.73
C GLN A 52 2.38 2.93 -5.06
N ILE A 53 1.41 3.85 -4.99
CA ILE A 53 0.70 4.37 -6.15
C ILE A 53 1.71 5.10 -7.04
N TYR A 54 2.49 6.00 -6.44
CA TYR A 54 3.61 6.67 -7.07
C TYR A 54 4.92 5.97 -6.72
N SER A 55 5.71 5.58 -7.72
CA SER A 55 7.00 4.93 -7.51
C SER A 55 8.11 5.82 -8.09
N PRO A 56 9.06 6.32 -7.26
CA PRO A 56 10.16 7.13 -7.76
C PRO A 56 10.98 6.43 -8.85
N GLU A 57 11.12 5.10 -8.78
CA GLU A 57 11.81 4.31 -9.80
C GLU A 57 11.01 4.14 -11.10
N TYR A 58 9.68 4.32 -11.07
CA TYR A 58 8.81 4.19 -12.23
C TYR A 58 7.83 5.38 -12.27
N PRO A 59 8.33 6.61 -12.50
CA PRO A 59 7.55 7.84 -12.38
C PRO A 59 6.35 7.89 -13.34
N TYR A 60 6.46 7.21 -14.48
CA TYR A 60 5.41 7.20 -15.51
C TYR A 60 4.39 6.07 -15.34
N LYS A 61 4.58 5.20 -14.35
CA LYS A 61 3.56 4.23 -13.92
C LYS A 61 2.38 5.04 -13.42
N GLN A 62 1.18 4.73 -13.90
CA GLN A 62 -0.07 5.48 -13.60
C GLN A 62 -0.35 6.70 -14.50
N VAL A 63 0.60 7.13 -15.34
CA VAL A 63 0.41 8.25 -16.26
C VAL A 63 0.21 7.78 -17.70
N VAL A 64 1.05 6.84 -18.16
CA VAL A 64 1.04 6.42 -19.57
C VAL A 64 0.19 5.18 -19.79
N ALA A 65 -0.75 5.27 -20.73
CA ALA A 65 -1.64 4.19 -21.12
C ALA A 65 -0.98 3.19 -22.09
N CYS A 66 -1.38 1.93 -22.02
CA CYS A 66 -0.98 0.92 -22.98
C CYS A 66 -1.58 1.21 -24.36
N PRO A 67 -0.80 1.22 -25.45
CA PRO A 67 -1.31 1.51 -26.78
C PRO A 67 -2.29 0.47 -27.31
N LYS A 68 -2.31 -0.74 -26.73
CA LYS A 68 -3.19 -1.84 -27.17
C LYS A 68 -4.54 -1.87 -26.46
N CYS A 69 -4.63 -1.41 -25.20
CA CYS A 69 -5.86 -1.55 -24.42
C CYS A 69 -6.27 -0.31 -23.62
N GLY A 70 -5.52 0.78 -23.70
CA GLY A 70 -5.81 2.02 -22.98
C GLY A 70 -5.64 1.96 -21.45
N LYS A 71 -5.45 0.77 -20.87
CA LYS A 71 -5.19 0.64 -19.43
C LYS A 71 -3.79 1.11 -19.10
N ILE A 72 -3.64 1.70 -17.93
CA ILE A 72 -2.35 2.25 -17.50
C ILE A 72 -1.27 1.16 -17.41
N LEU A 73 -0.07 1.47 -17.91
CA LEU A 73 1.12 0.64 -17.80
C LEU A 73 1.53 0.40 -16.35
N SER A 74 2.07 -0.79 -16.10
CA SER A 74 2.73 -1.16 -14.86
C SER A 74 4.25 -0.98 -15.02
N GLY A 75 4.95 -0.58 -13.97
CA GLY A 75 6.42 -0.54 -13.91
C GLY A 75 6.95 -1.57 -12.92
N SER A 76 7.90 -2.40 -13.35
CA SER A 76 8.62 -3.36 -12.49
C SER A 76 9.87 -3.90 -13.16
N ALA A 77 10.78 -4.48 -12.38
CA ALA A 77 11.93 -5.23 -12.89
C ALA A 77 11.75 -6.73 -12.66
N SER A 78 11.63 -7.50 -13.74
CA SER A 78 11.59 -8.97 -13.65
C SER A 78 12.99 -9.54 -13.49
N ARG A 79 13.16 -10.58 -12.67
CA ARG A 79 14.44 -11.27 -12.49
C ARG A 79 14.59 -12.40 -13.50
N GLY A 80 15.65 -12.37 -14.32
CA GLY A 80 15.98 -13.42 -15.27
C GLY A 80 16.65 -14.64 -14.63
N LYS A 81 16.86 -15.69 -15.42
CA LYS A 81 17.46 -16.97 -14.96
C LYS A 81 18.85 -16.80 -14.34
N MET A 82 19.64 -15.85 -14.82
CA MET A 82 20.98 -15.53 -14.31
C MET A 82 20.97 -14.55 -13.12
N GLY A 83 19.81 -14.23 -12.55
CA GLY A 83 19.69 -13.31 -11.42
C GLY A 83 19.67 -11.82 -11.78
N ALA A 84 19.97 -11.46 -13.03
CA ALA A 84 19.88 -10.07 -13.51
C ALA A 84 18.43 -9.55 -13.51
N TYR A 85 18.25 -8.26 -13.19
CA TYR A 85 16.96 -7.57 -13.21
C TYR A 85 16.80 -6.76 -14.50
N TYR A 86 15.59 -6.83 -15.08
CA TYR A 86 15.25 -6.18 -16.34
C TYR A 86 14.11 -5.18 -16.08
N PRO A 87 14.41 -3.91 -15.80
CA PRO A 87 13.41 -2.89 -15.51
C PRO A 87 12.65 -2.51 -16.79
N ALA A 88 11.32 -2.51 -16.73
CA ALA A 88 10.47 -2.21 -17.88
C ALA A 88 9.10 -1.63 -17.49
N TYR A 89 8.50 -0.91 -18.43
CA TYR A 89 7.07 -0.59 -18.41
C TYR A 89 6.32 -1.60 -19.26
N HIS A 90 5.21 -2.13 -18.76
CA HIS A 90 4.56 -3.28 -19.37
C HIS A 90 3.06 -3.37 -19.11
N CYS A 91 2.37 -4.08 -19.99
CA CYS A 91 0.98 -4.48 -19.86
C CYS A 91 0.81 -5.92 -20.37
N SER A 92 0.21 -6.77 -19.53
CA SER A 92 -0.11 -8.16 -19.83
C SER A 92 -1.62 -8.46 -19.68
N ARG A 93 -2.46 -7.41 -19.75
CA ARG A 93 -3.90 -7.50 -19.50
C ARG A 93 -4.64 -7.83 -20.79
N ASN A 94 -5.88 -8.31 -20.70
CA ASN A 94 -6.78 -8.48 -21.85
C ASN A 94 -6.13 -9.24 -23.04
N GLY A 95 -5.35 -10.29 -22.78
CA GLY A 95 -4.81 -11.17 -23.81
C GLY A 95 -3.70 -10.59 -24.70
N HIS A 96 -3.11 -9.44 -24.37
CA HIS A 96 -1.92 -8.92 -25.07
C HIS A 96 -0.74 -8.75 -24.12
N TYR A 97 0.44 -8.73 -24.74
CA TYR A 97 1.69 -8.35 -24.10
C TYR A 97 2.25 -7.11 -24.78
N PHE A 98 2.61 -6.12 -23.98
CA PHE A 98 3.35 -4.91 -24.35
C PHE A 98 4.41 -4.70 -23.28
N CYS A 99 5.66 -4.46 -23.68
CA CYS A 99 6.78 -4.29 -22.77
C CYS A 99 7.84 -3.42 -23.45
N VAL A 100 8.32 -2.40 -22.76
CA VAL A 100 9.40 -1.52 -23.22
C VAL A 100 10.43 -1.38 -22.09
N PRO A 101 11.73 -1.58 -22.37
CA PRO A 101 12.80 -1.37 -21.40
C PRO A 101 12.72 0.04 -20.79
N LYS A 102 12.91 0.15 -19.47
CA LYS A 102 12.81 1.43 -18.76
C LYS A 102 13.70 2.54 -19.36
N PRO A 103 14.99 2.29 -19.70
CA PRO A 103 15.84 3.34 -20.26
C PRO A 103 15.32 3.89 -21.60
N GLU A 104 14.80 3.01 -22.46
CA GLU A 104 14.22 3.39 -23.75
C GLU A 104 12.91 4.16 -23.56
N PHE A 105 12.06 3.69 -22.66
CA PHE A 105 10.78 4.33 -22.35
C PHE A 105 10.96 5.73 -21.76
N ASP A 106 11.83 5.86 -20.75
CA ASP A 106 12.07 7.13 -20.08
C ASP A 106 12.68 8.15 -21.06
N LYS A 107 13.63 7.72 -21.90
CA LYS A 107 14.22 8.57 -22.94
C LYS A 107 13.18 9.03 -23.97
N THR A 108 12.32 8.13 -24.42
CA THR A 108 11.27 8.46 -25.41
C THR A 108 10.33 9.54 -24.87
N LEU A 109 9.95 9.45 -23.59
CA LEU A 109 9.13 10.48 -22.96
C LEU A 109 9.88 11.78 -22.76
N GLU A 110 11.14 11.74 -22.32
CA GLU A 110 11.96 12.94 -22.18
C GLU A 110 12.11 13.66 -23.52
N ASP A 111 12.42 12.94 -24.59
CA ASP A 111 12.53 13.47 -25.94
C ASP A 111 11.19 14.08 -26.41
N PHE A 112 10.06 13.41 -26.16
CA PHE A 112 8.74 13.94 -26.49
C PHE A 112 8.43 15.22 -25.71
N VAL A 113 8.66 15.23 -24.39
CA VAL A 113 8.42 16.40 -23.55
C VAL A 113 9.26 17.59 -23.99
N ARG A 114 10.52 17.38 -24.40
CA ARG A 114 11.38 18.44 -24.96
C ARG A 114 10.84 19.05 -26.24
N THR A 115 10.00 18.35 -27.01
CA THR A 115 9.35 18.92 -28.19
C THR A 115 8.18 19.84 -27.87
N ILE A 116 7.64 19.76 -26.65
CA ILE A 116 6.52 20.60 -26.22
C ILE A 116 7.07 22.00 -25.92
N THR A 117 7.00 22.90 -26.90
CA THR A 117 7.34 24.31 -26.69
C THR A 117 6.13 25.06 -26.13
N VAL A 118 6.28 25.59 -24.93
CA VAL A 118 5.31 26.50 -24.32
C VAL A 118 5.66 27.93 -24.74
N LYS A 119 4.66 28.72 -25.12
CA LYS A 119 4.93 30.14 -25.41
C LYS A 119 5.36 30.84 -24.12
N PRO A 120 6.40 31.70 -24.15
CA PRO A 120 6.92 32.35 -22.94
C PRO A 120 5.84 33.06 -22.10
N GLU A 121 4.83 33.62 -22.76
CA GLU A 121 3.70 34.31 -22.12
C GLU A 121 2.85 33.43 -21.18
N TYR A 122 2.87 32.09 -21.32
CA TYR A 122 2.11 31.17 -20.46
C TYR A 122 2.97 30.45 -19.42
N VAL A 123 4.30 30.62 -19.44
CA VAL A 123 5.22 29.88 -18.54
C VAL A 123 4.94 30.23 -17.08
N ASP A 124 4.78 31.52 -16.78
CA ASP A 124 4.49 31.99 -15.42
C ASP A 124 3.12 31.51 -14.93
N ASP A 125 2.10 31.52 -15.80
CA ASP A 125 0.76 31.02 -15.48
C ASP A 125 0.78 29.51 -15.17
N ILE A 126 1.55 28.73 -15.93
CA ILE A 126 1.70 27.29 -15.71
C ILE A 126 2.44 27.02 -14.40
N ILE A 127 3.52 27.74 -14.12
CA ILE A 127 4.26 27.62 -12.86
C ILE A 127 3.34 27.99 -11.68
N ALA A 128 2.55 29.05 -11.80
CA ALA A 128 1.59 29.45 -10.79
C ALA A 128 0.50 28.39 -10.56
N ALA A 129 -0.03 27.79 -11.64
CA ALA A 129 -1.01 26.71 -11.54
C ALA A 129 -0.44 25.45 -10.86
N ILE A 130 0.80 25.06 -11.21
CA ILE A 130 1.50 23.94 -10.54
C ILE A 130 1.68 24.24 -9.05
N ALA A 131 2.10 25.46 -8.71
CA ALA A 131 2.27 25.88 -7.33
C ALA A 131 0.96 25.83 -6.54
N GLU A 132 -0.15 26.25 -7.13
CA GLU A 132 -1.46 26.22 -6.49
C GLU A 132 -1.94 24.80 -6.21
N LEU A 133 -1.89 23.92 -7.23
CA LEU A 133 -2.24 22.51 -7.06
C LEU A 133 -1.40 21.82 -5.99
N TRP A 134 -0.13 22.24 -5.86
CA TRP A 134 0.74 21.71 -4.82
C TRP A 134 0.38 22.22 -3.43
N ARG A 135 0.05 23.51 -3.29
CA ARG A 135 -0.46 24.08 -2.03
C ARG A 135 -1.74 23.38 -1.59
N GLU A 136 -2.69 23.18 -2.49
CA GLU A 136 -3.92 22.43 -2.18
C GLU A 136 -3.62 21.02 -1.67
N ARG A 137 -2.64 20.34 -2.29
CA ARG A 137 -2.20 19.01 -1.86
C ARG A 137 -1.57 19.04 -0.46
N GLN A 138 -0.75 20.05 -0.16
CA GLN A 138 -0.15 20.24 1.17
C GLN A 138 -1.22 20.49 2.24
N VAL A 139 -2.20 21.35 1.97
CA VAL A 139 -3.32 21.61 2.89
C VAL A 139 -4.08 20.32 3.20
N LYS A 140 -4.45 19.55 2.17
CA LYS A 140 -5.13 18.25 2.35
C LYS A 140 -4.30 17.27 3.18
N GLN A 141 -2.98 17.24 3.00
CA GLN A 141 -2.11 16.39 3.82
C GLN A 141 -2.08 16.86 5.28
N LEU A 142 -1.98 18.17 5.53
CA LEU A 142 -1.98 18.74 6.87
C LEU A 142 -3.28 18.43 7.60
N GLU A 143 -4.43 18.61 6.95
CA GLU A 143 -5.74 18.27 7.52
C GLU A 143 -5.85 16.78 7.85
N ALA A 144 -5.43 15.91 6.92
CA ALA A 144 -5.41 14.46 7.16
C ALA A 144 -4.46 14.07 8.30
N ASN A 145 -3.34 14.78 8.47
CA ASN A 145 -2.41 14.56 9.58
C ASN A 145 -2.97 14.98 10.91
N GLN A 146 -3.64 16.13 10.94
CA GLN A 146 -4.30 16.59 12.14
C GLN A 146 -5.36 15.58 12.60
N GLN A 147 -6.20 15.08 11.69
CA GLN A 147 -7.19 14.04 12.00
C GLN A 147 -6.54 12.75 12.53
N ARG A 148 -5.40 12.33 11.96
CA ARG A 148 -4.65 11.17 12.46
C ARG A 148 -4.10 11.41 13.87
N LEU A 149 -3.56 12.59 14.15
CA LEU A 149 -3.07 12.94 15.48
C LEU A 149 -4.18 12.98 16.52
N GLU A 150 -5.33 13.57 16.17
CA GLU A 150 -6.54 13.56 17.01
C GLU A 150 -7.01 12.12 17.29
N TYR A 151 -6.96 11.25 16.27
CA TYR A 151 -7.29 9.84 16.46
C TYR A 151 -6.28 9.12 17.37
N CYS A 152 -4.98 9.35 17.20
CA CYS A 152 -3.96 8.82 18.12
C CYS A 152 -4.22 9.26 19.57
N GLN A 153 -4.55 10.54 19.79
CA GLN A 153 -4.92 11.04 21.12
C GLN A 153 -6.18 10.33 21.66
N SER A 154 -7.17 10.07 20.81
CA SER A 154 -8.38 9.34 21.20
C SER A 154 -8.09 7.91 21.65
N LEU A 155 -7.21 7.19 20.95
CA LEU A 155 -6.77 5.83 21.31
C LEU A 155 -5.98 5.85 22.63
N GLN A 156 -5.11 6.84 22.83
CA GLN A 156 -4.39 7.02 24.11
C GLN A 156 -5.35 7.27 25.28
N ASN A 157 -6.39 8.07 25.06
CA ASN A 157 -7.43 8.31 26.06
C ASN A 157 -8.25 7.04 26.34
N GLN A 158 -8.53 6.24 25.31
CA GLN A 158 -9.21 4.96 25.45
C GLN A 158 -8.38 3.98 26.30
N ILE A 159 -7.07 3.85 26.05
CA ILE A 159 -6.18 3.03 26.86
C ILE A 159 -6.23 3.48 28.33
N ARG A 160 -6.12 4.78 28.60
CA ARG A 160 -6.21 5.32 29.97
C ARG A 160 -7.55 4.95 30.64
N ALA A 161 -8.66 5.13 29.92
CA ALA A 161 -9.98 4.81 30.44
C ALA A 161 -10.14 3.31 30.74
N THR A 162 -9.57 2.43 29.90
CA THR A 162 -9.58 0.98 30.12
C THR A 162 -8.75 0.60 31.34
N VAL A 163 -7.54 1.18 31.49
CA VAL A 163 -6.69 0.99 32.68
C VAL A 163 -7.38 1.47 33.96
N ASP A 164 -8.05 2.62 33.92
CA ASP A 164 -8.80 3.13 35.08
C ASP A 164 -9.95 2.20 35.48
N ARG A 165 -10.62 1.56 34.51
CA ARG A 165 -11.65 0.54 34.79
C ARG A 165 -11.06 -0.72 35.42
N MET A 166 -9.87 -1.17 34.99
CA MET A 166 -9.21 -2.35 35.58
C MET A 166 -8.97 -2.20 37.09
N ARG A 167 -8.82 -0.97 37.60
CA ARG A 167 -8.62 -0.71 39.04
C ARG A 167 -9.79 -1.12 39.92
N ILE A 168 -11.01 -1.17 39.36
CA ILE A 168 -12.25 -1.45 40.10
C ILE A 168 -12.88 -2.79 39.74
N VAL A 169 -12.42 -3.44 38.66
CA VAL A 169 -12.93 -4.74 38.21
C VAL A 169 -12.24 -5.85 38.98
N THR A 170 -13.03 -6.77 39.55
CA THR A 170 -12.52 -7.91 40.33
C THR A 170 -12.64 -9.25 39.59
N SER A 171 -13.41 -9.30 38.50
CA SER A 171 -13.57 -10.51 37.68
C SER A 171 -12.32 -10.73 36.84
N GLU A 172 -11.64 -11.87 37.05
CA GLU A 172 -10.45 -12.26 36.31
C GLU A 172 -10.72 -12.34 34.80
N THR A 173 -11.85 -12.93 34.39
CA THR A 173 -12.25 -12.99 32.98
C THR A 173 -12.46 -11.60 32.37
N ALA A 174 -13.04 -10.67 33.13
CA ALA A 174 -13.21 -9.29 32.66
C ALA A 174 -11.88 -8.55 32.56
N LEU A 175 -10.91 -8.83 33.44
CA LEU A 175 -9.56 -8.27 33.34
C LEU A 175 -8.85 -8.75 32.07
N THR A 176 -8.95 -10.05 31.73
CA THR A 176 -8.38 -10.59 30.48
C THR A 176 -8.93 -9.88 29.24
N TYR A 177 -10.25 -9.63 29.17
CA TYR A 177 -10.82 -8.90 28.04
C TYR A 177 -10.34 -7.44 27.97
N LEU A 178 -10.19 -6.77 29.11
CA LEU A 178 -9.66 -5.40 29.15
C LEU A 178 -8.18 -5.35 28.73
N GLU A 179 -7.38 -6.36 29.06
CA GLU A 179 -6.00 -6.50 28.59
C GLU A 179 -5.94 -6.70 27.07
N GLU A 180 -6.78 -7.59 26.53
CA GLU A 180 -6.89 -7.81 25.08
C GLU A 180 -7.29 -6.52 24.34
N ASP A 181 -8.23 -5.75 24.88
CA ASP A 181 -8.64 -4.45 24.34
C ASP A 181 -7.49 -3.42 24.36
N ILE A 182 -6.70 -3.37 25.44
CA ILE A 182 -5.51 -2.50 25.52
C ILE A 182 -4.51 -2.89 24.43
N ILE A 183 -4.18 -4.18 24.33
CA ILE A 183 -3.21 -4.68 23.34
C ILE A 183 -3.69 -4.37 21.91
N SER A 184 -4.99 -4.55 21.62
CA SER A 184 -5.56 -4.20 20.32
C SER A 184 -5.40 -2.70 20.02
N THR A 185 -5.72 -1.85 20.99
CA THR A 185 -5.65 -0.39 20.87
C THR A 185 -4.20 0.10 20.70
N GLU A 186 -3.25 -0.50 21.43
CA GLU A 186 -1.81 -0.22 21.31
C GLU A 186 -1.25 -0.62 19.95
N ASN A 187 -1.68 -1.77 19.41
CA ASN A 187 -1.29 -2.20 18.07
C ASN A 187 -1.79 -1.23 16.98
N GLU A 188 -3.02 -0.73 17.14
CA GLU A 188 -3.57 0.27 16.22
C GLU A 188 -2.82 1.60 16.31
N LEU A 189 -2.50 2.07 17.53
CA LEU A 189 -1.68 3.27 17.75
C LEU A 189 -0.29 3.13 17.09
N ALA A 190 0.39 2.00 17.31
CA ALA A 190 1.69 1.73 16.70
C ALA A 190 1.65 1.67 15.16
N LYS A 191 0.51 1.24 14.59
CA LYS A 191 0.30 1.26 13.14
C LYS A 191 0.15 2.69 12.63
N LEU A 192 -0.65 3.52 13.30
CA LEU A 192 -0.84 4.92 12.92
C LEU A 192 0.45 5.73 13.04
N ASP A 193 1.25 5.52 14.10
CA ASP A 193 2.54 6.19 14.27
C ASP A 193 3.50 5.88 13.10
N LYS A 194 3.53 4.62 12.65
CA LYS A 194 4.29 4.23 11.45
C LYS A 194 3.74 4.89 10.19
N GLU A 195 2.42 4.99 10.04
CA GLU A 195 1.81 5.66 8.89
C GLU A 195 2.11 7.15 8.85
N ILE A 196 2.15 7.82 10.00
CA ILE A 196 2.53 9.24 10.14
C ILE A 196 4.02 9.42 9.81
N ALA A 197 4.89 8.56 10.37
CA ALA A 197 6.34 8.63 10.15
C ALA A 197 6.73 8.38 8.69
N ASN A 198 5.98 7.54 7.96
CA ASN A 198 6.24 7.19 6.57
C ASN A 198 5.66 8.20 5.56
N GLN A 199 5.10 9.31 6.02
CA GLN A 199 4.52 10.27 5.09
C GLN A 199 5.58 11.03 4.28
N PRO A 200 5.26 11.35 3.01
CA PRO A 200 6.16 12.13 2.17
C PRO A 200 6.29 13.56 2.69
N ASN A 201 7.51 14.09 2.60
CA ASN A 201 7.76 15.51 2.82
C ASN A 201 7.40 16.28 1.53
N LEU A 202 6.14 16.72 1.45
CA LEU A 202 5.64 17.43 0.27
C LEU A 202 6.37 18.76 0.03
N GLN A 203 7.02 19.37 1.03
CA GLN A 203 7.80 20.59 0.80
C GLN A 203 9.07 20.28 0.00
N ALA A 204 9.83 19.27 0.41
CA ALA A 204 11.03 18.84 -0.31
C ALA A 204 10.70 18.33 -1.73
N GLU A 205 9.58 17.63 -1.89
CA GLU A 205 9.11 17.20 -3.21
C GLU A 205 8.71 18.38 -4.11
N PHE A 206 8.19 19.48 -3.55
CA PHE A 206 7.77 20.65 -4.33
C PHE A 206 8.93 21.33 -5.04
N ASP A 207 10.04 21.55 -4.33
CA ASP A 207 11.22 22.22 -4.87
C ASP A 207 11.77 21.45 -6.07
N GLN A 208 11.76 20.12 -5.98
CA GLN A 208 12.16 19.24 -7.07
C GLN A 208 11.19 19.30 -8.26
N VAL A 209 9.88 19.36 -8.01
CA VAL A 209 8.86 19.52 -9.06
C VAL A 209 8.99 20.86 -9.77
N LEU A 210 9.19 21.95 -9.04
CA LEU A 210 9.41 23.27 -9.62
C LEU A 210 10.70 23.34 -10.45
N GLN A 211 11.78 22.71 -9.98
CA GLN A 211 13.02 22.64 -10.74
C GLN A 211 12.83 21.87 -12.06
N TYR A 212 12.08 20.77 -12.03
CA TYR A 212 11.78 19.98 -13.21
C TYR A 212 10.85 20.73 -14.18
N ALA A 213 9.83 21.42 -13.66
CA ALA A 213 8.95 22.27 -14.46
C ALA A 213 9.73 23.38 -15.17
N LYS A 214 10.63 24.07 -14.48
CA LYS A 214 11.51 25.10 -15.06
C LYS A 214 12.55 24.56 -16.04
N TYR A 215 12.90 23.29 -15.95
CA TYR A 215 13.82 22.66 -16.90
C TYR A 215 13.12 22.32 -18.23
N ILE A 216 11.82 22.04 -18.17
CA ILE A 216 11.01 21.61 -19.31
C ILE A 216 10.39 22.79 -20.06
N LEU A 217 9.94 23.81 -19.33
CA LEU A 217 9.30 25.02 -19.86
C LEU A 217 10.34 26.05 -20.31
#